data_AF-A0A2H6MXZ3-F1
#
_entry.id   AF-A0A2H6MXZ3-F1
#
_cell.length_a   1.000
_cell.length_b   1.000
_cell.length_c   1.000
_cell.angle_alpha   90.00
_cell.angle_beta   90.00
_cell.angle_gamma   90.00
#
_symmetry.space_group_name_H-M   'P 1'
#
loop_
_entity.id
_entity.type
_entity.pdbx_description
1 polymer ?
#
loop_
_entity_poly.entity_id
_entity_poly.type
_entity_poly.pdbx_seq_one_letter_code
_entity_poly.pdbx_strand_id
1 'polypeptide(L)'
;MIKKAVAVFSLLINLVLFSVFQVNFLKEFCAFSQTLQPQNRDAFFKTLSNMGILPALEVILGMDDAQVRSAATDIFSYLVEYNPSMVREFVMQEAQQNDDDILLINLIIEHMICDTDPELGGAVQLMGLLRTLVDPENMLATANKTEKTEFLGFFYKHCMHVLTAPLLANTTEEKPSKDDFQTAQLLALILELLTFCVEHHTYHIKNYIINKDILRRVLVLMASKHAFLALCKYD
;
A
#
# COMPACT_ATOMS: atom_id res chain seq x y z
N MET A 1 12.78 22.70 19.85
CA MET A 1 13.05 21.26 19.63
C MET A 1 12.63 20.84 18.22
N ILE A 2 11.37 21.02 17.82
CA ILE A 2 10.85 20.68 16.49
C ILE A 2 11.67 21.30 15.34
N LYS A 3 11.94 22.62 15.35
CA LYS A 3 12.76 23.27 14.30
C LYS A 3 14.20 22.71 14.17
N LYS A 4 14.79 22.19 15.25
CA LYS A 4 16.12 21.56 15.21
C LYS A 4 16.05 20.12 14.70
N ALA A 5 15.02 19.37 15.11
CA ALA A 5 14.74 18.03 14.56
C ALA A 5 14.45 18.11 13.04
N VAL A 6 13.70 19.12 12.62
CA VAL A 6 13.42 19.51 11.22
C VAL A 6 14.71 19.85 10.45
N ALA A 7 15.62 20.65 11.01
CA ALA A 7 16.90 20.96 10.34
C ALA A 7 17.79 19.72 10.17
N VAL A 8 17.84 18.84 11.16
CA VAL A 8 18.52 17.54 11.06
C VAL A 8 17.83 16.67 9.99
N PHE A 9 16.50 16.64 9.98
CA PHE A 9 15.67 15.88 9.03
C PHE A 9 15.90 16.28 7.56
N SER A 10 15.95 17.58 7.25
CA SER A 10 16.32 18.05 5.89
C SER A 10 17.75 17.65 5.50
N LEU A 11 18.68 17.61 6.46
CA LEU A 11 20.06 17.18 6.21
C LEU A 11 20.15 15.66 5.94
N LEU A 12 19.34 14.86 6.64
CA LEU A 12 19.28 13.41 6.48
C LEU A 12 18.71 12.99 5.13
N ILE A 13 17.64 13.64 4.67
CA ILE A 13 17.01 13.36 3.37
C ILE A 13 17.95 13.70 2.20
N ASN A 14 18.74 14.77 2.30
CA ASN A 14 19.61 15.23 1.22
C ASN A 14 20.92 14.44 1.07
N LEU A 15 21.28 13.57 2.02
CA LEU A 15 22.58 12.88 2.02
C LEU A 15 22.60 11.49 1.39
N VAL A 16 21.44 10.95 0.95
CA VAL A 16 21.28 9.61 0.29
C VAL A 16 21.79 8.41 1.13
N LEU A 17 22.46 8.65 2.25
CA LEU A 17 22.92 7.65 3.21
C LEU A 17 21.92 7.58 4.34
N PHE A 18 20.80 6.86 4.14
CA PHE A 18 19.95 6.45 5.24
C PHE A 18 20.61 5.26 5.96
N SER A 19 21.27 5.53 7.07
CA SER A 19 21.65 4.49 8.03
C SER A 19 20.42 4.00 8.79
N VAL A 20 20.44 2.75 9.23
CA VAL A 20 19.44 2.13 10.12
C VAL A 20 19.09 3.06 11.29
N PHE A 21 20.07 3.77 11.86
CA PHE A 21 19.85 4.70 12.96
C PHE A 21 18.96 5.89 12.60
N GLN A 22 19.13 6.48 11.41
CA GLN A 22 18.37 7.65 10.98
C GLN A 22 16.91 7.30 10.68
N VAL A 23 16.67 6.14 10.05
CA VAL A 23 15.31 5.66 9.77
C VAL A 23 14.59 5.31 11.07
N ASN A 24 15.26 4.68 12.03
CA ASN A 24 14.66 4.42 13.35
C ASN A 24 14.41 5.71 14.15
N PHE A 25 15.30 6.71 14.09
CA PHE A 25 15.03 8.00 14.71
C PHE A 25 13.77 8.65 14.13
N LEU A 26 13.61 8.60 12.81
CA LEU A 26 12.45 9.12 12.11
C LEU A 26 11.17 8.37 12.47
N LYS A 27 11.25 7.04 12.57
CA LYS A 27 10.16 6.20 13.06
C LYS A 27 9.69 6.64 14.45
N GLU A 28 10.62 6.81 15.40
CA GLU A 28 10.29 7.29 16.76
C GLU A 28 9.73 8.73 16.73
N PHE A 29 10.22 9.57 15.82
CA PHE A 29 9.71 10.93 15.63
C PHE A 29 8.27 10.95 15.11
N CYS A 30 7.93 10.03 14.20
CA CYS A 30 6.54 9.83 13.77
C CYS A 30 5.68 9.20 14.87
N ALA A 31 6.20 8.23 15.63
CA ALA A 31 5.48 7.64 16.75
C ALA A 31 5.07 8.69 17.81
N PHE A 32 5.92 9.71 18.03
CA PHE A 32 5.60 10.84 18.91
C PHE A 32 4.35 11.63 18.45
N SER A 33 3.96 11.57 17.17
CA SER A 33 2.75 12.25 16.69
C SER A 33 1.48 11.78 17.39
N GLN A 34 1.48 10.56 17.92
CA GLN A 34 0.36 9.99 18.68
C GLN A 34 0.06 10.80 19.96
N THR A 35 1.08 11.43 20.55
CA THR A 35 0.91 12.25 21.76
C THR A 35 0.44 13.67 21.44
N LEU A 36 0.43 14.06 20.16
CA LEU A 36 -0.03 15.37 19.72
C LEU A 36 -1.56 15.43 19.66
N GLN A 37 -2.11 16.60 20.00
CA GLN A 37 -3.50 16.92 19.70
C GLN A 37 -3.76 16.87 18.18
N PRO A 38 -4.98 16.55 17.73
CA PRO A 38 -5.29 16.34 16.31
C PRO A 38 -4.83 17.47 15.38
N GLN A 39 -5.03 18.73 15.78
CA GLN A 39 -4.60 19.90 14.98
C GLN A 39 -3.07 19.97 14.83
N ASN A 40 -2.33 19.69 15.89
CA ASN A 40 -0.87 19.68 15.87
C ASN A 40 -0.33 18.48 15.09
N ARG A 41 -1.05 17.36 15.10
CA ARG A 41 -0.72 16.15 14.34
C ARG A 41 -0.86 16.37 12.84
N ASP A 42 -1.95 16.98 12.39
CA ASP A 42 -2.13 17.33 10.97
C ASP A 42 -1.04 18.30 10.49
N ALA A 43 -0.76 19.35 11.26
CA ALA A 43 0.33 20.29 10.95
C ALA A 43 1.71 19.62 10.91
N PHE A 44 1.94 18.65 11.80
CA PHE A 44 3.17 17.87 11.85
C PHE A 44 3.38 17.06 10.55
N PHE A 45 2.39 16.25 10.13
CA PHE A 45 2.53 15.45 8.91
C PHE A 45 2.59 16.30 7.64
N LYS A 46 1.85 17.42 7.57
CA LYS A 46 2.00 18.39 6.47
C LYS A 46 3.41 18.94 6.38
N THR A 47 4.03 19.23 7.53
CA THR A 47 5.43 19.68 7.57
C THR A 47 6.37 18.58 7.06
N LEU A 48 6.21 17.33 7.51
CA LEU A 48 7.03 16.21 7.05
C LEU A 48 6.90 15.99 5.53
N SER A 49 5.68 16.07 5.00
CA SER A 49 5.41 15.98 3.55
C SER A 49 6.16 17.03 2.76
N ASN A 50 6.03 18.29 3.15
CA ASN A 50 6.71 19.42 2.50
C ASN A 50 8.24 19.33 2.57
N MET A 51 8.76 18.50 3.47
CA MET A 51 10.20 18.26 3.62
C MET A 51 10.70 17.03 2.84
N GLY A 52 9.82 16.35 2.09
CA GLY A 52 10.19 15.25 1.22
C GLY A 52 10.20 13.88 1.90
N ILE A 53 9.37 13.66 2.93
CA ILE A 53 9.27 12.33 3.55
C ILE A 53 8.81 11.24 2.58
N LEU A 54 7.86 11.55 1.68
CA LEU A 54 7.30 10.56 0.75
C LEU A 54 8.32 10.11 -0.32
N PRO A 55 9.04 11.03 -1.01
CA PRO A 55 10.18 10.65 -1.85
C PRO A 55 11.27 9.90 -1.09
N ALA A 56 11.54 10.29 0.17
CA ALA A 56 12.52 9.58 0.97
C ALA A 56 12.08 8.14 1.28
N LEU A 57 10.80 7.90 1.55
CA LEU A 57 10.26 6.57 1.79
C LEU A 57 10.37 5.67 0.55
N GLU A 58 10.13 6.21 -0.65
CA GLU A 58 10.29 5.48 -1.91
C GLU A 58 11.73 4.93 -2.03
N VAL A 59 12.73 5.79 -1.80
CA VAL A 59 14.15 5.40 -1.81
C VAL A 59 14.46 4.37 -0.74
N ILE A 60 13.98 4.58 0.49
CA ILE A 60 14.25 3.70 1.64
C ILE A 60 13.61 2.32 1.45
N LEU A 61 12.39 2.27 0.91
CA LEU A 61 11.68 1.02 0.63
C LEU A 61 12.35 0.23 -0.51
N GLY A 62 13.06 0.89 -1.41
CA GLY A 62 13.88 0.25 -2.44
C GLY A 62 15.21 -0.33 -1.94
N MET A 63 15.59 -0.10 -0.67
CA MET A 63 16.84 -0.62 -0.10
C MET A 63 16.75 -2.11 0.23
N ASP A 64 17.84 -2.84 0.02
CA ASP A 64 17.94 -4.26 0.40
C ASP A 64 18.31 -4.46 1.88
N ASP A 65 17.54 -3.85 2.79
CA ASP A 65 17.69 -4.01 4.24
C ASP A 65 16.32 -4.18 4.90
N ALA A 66 16.05 -5.37 5.43
CA ALA A 66 14.75 -5.71 6.02
C ALA A 66 14.38 -4.85 7.24
N GLN A 67 15.36 -4.47 8.07
CA GLN A 67 15.11 -3.65 9.25
C GLN A 67 14.76 -2.22 8.84
N VAL A 68 15.47 -1.68 7.85
CA VAL A 68 15.21 -0.37 7.26
C VAL A 68 13.83 -0.33 6.62
N ARG A 69 13.48 -1.34 5.81
CA ARG A 69 12.15 -1.44 5.18
C ARG A 69 11.03 -1.56 6.21
N SER A 70 11.21 -2.35 7.26
CA SER A 70 10.24 -2.45 8.36
C SER A 70 10.00 -1.10 9.04
N ALA A 71 11.07 -0.34 9.34
CA ALA A 71 10.93 1.00 9.91
C ALA A 71 10.27 2.00 8.93
N ALA A 72 10.53 1.87 7.63
CA ALA A 72 9.86 2.66 6.59
C ALA A 72 8.36 2.34 6.50
N THR A 73 7.98 1.07 6.60
CA THR A 73 6.57 0.64 6.69
C THR A 73 5.88 1.23 7.92
N ASP A 74 6.54 1.25 9.08
CA ASP A 74 6.01 1.89 10.29
C ASP A 74 5.77 3.40 10.05
N ILE A 75 6.73 4.10 9.45
CA ILE A 75 6.58 5.53 9.10
C ILE A 75 5.42 5.74 8.11
N PHE A 76 5.34 4.91 7.07
CA PHE A 76 4.27 4.96 6.08
C PHE A 76 2.90 4.71 6.73
N SER A 77 2.81 3.81 7.70
CA SER A 77 1.57 3.54 8.43
C SER A 77 1.03 4.78 9.15
N TYR A 78 1.91 5.58 9.78
CA TYR A 78 1.51 6.84 10.40
C TYR A 78 1.01 7.87 9.38
N LEU A 79 1.64 7.95 8.20
CA LEU A 79 1.20 8.85 7.14
C LEU A 79 -0.19 8.47 6.63
N VAL A 80 -0.43 7.18 6.38
CA VAL A 80 -1.73 6.68 5.92
C VAL A 80 -2.81 6.82 6.99
N GLU A 81 -2.49 6.54 8.26
CA GLU A 81 -3.44 6.64 9.37
C GLU A 81 -3.90 8.08 9.60
N TYR A 82 -2.97 9.04 9.58
CA TYR A 82 -3.27 10.42 9.96
C TYR A 82 -3.55 11.36 8.79
N ASN A 83 -3.06 11.06 7.59
CA ASN A 83 -3.29 11.89 6.41
C ASN A 83 -3.27 11.09 5.09
N PRO A 84 -4.27 10.22 4.85
CA PRO A 84 -4.31 9.40 3.63
C PRO A 84 -4.42 10.25 2.36
N SER A 85 -5.13 11.38 2.38
CA SER A 85 -5.26 12.28 1.23
C SER A 85 -3.92 12.86 0.77
N MET A 86 -3.01 13.19 1.70
CA MET A 86 -1.66 13.63 1.35
C MET A 86 -0.87 12.55 0.61
N VAL A 87 -0.98 11.29 1.05
CA VAL A 87 -0.33 10.17 0.37
C VAL A 87 -0.91 10.00 -1.04
N ARG A 88 -2.25 10.08 -1.19
CA ARG A 88 -2.92 10.01 -2.49
C ARG A 88 -2.48 11.13 -3.44
N GLU A 89 -2.40 12.36 -2.94
CA GLU A 89 -1.97 13.52 -3.73
C GLU A 89 -0.54 13.34 -4.22
N PHE A 90 0.37 12.89 -3.36
CA PHE A 90 1.76 12.62 -3.73
C PHE A 90 1.88 11.59 -4.86
N VAL A 91 1.24 10.44 -4.72
CA VAL A 91 1.37 9.33 -5.71
C VAL A 91 0.71 9.67 -7.04
N MET A 92 -0.32 10.52 -7.03
CA MET A 92 -0.92 11.04 -8.26
C MET A 92 -0.04 12.08 -8.97
N GLN A 93 0.79 12.82 -8.23
CA GLN A 93 1.77 13.76 -8.79
C GLN A 93 3.01 13.02 -9.32
N GLU A 94 3.46 11.99 -8.62
CA GLU A 94 4.59 11.12 -8.98
C GLU A 94 4.43 10.58 -10.41
N ALA A 95 3.26 10.00 -10.72
CA ALA A 95 2.96 9.44 -12.04
C ALA A 95 2.84 10.47 -13.19
N GLN A 96 2.82 11.77 -12.89
CA GLN A 96 2.82 12.81 -13.92
C GLN A 96 4.23 13.25 -14.32
N GLN A 97 5.25 12.92 -13.52
CA GLN A 97 6.62 13.37 -13.73
C GLN A 97 7.34 12.47 -14.74
N ASN A 98 7.25 11.15 -14.57
CA ASN A 98 7.88 10.17 -15.45
C ASN A 98 7.11 8.84 -15.42
N ASP A 99 6.77 8.30 -16.59
CA ASP A 99 6.04 7.02 -16.71
C ASP A 99 6.90 5.80 -16.33
N ASP A 100 8.23 5.94 -16.33
CA ASP A 100 9.18 4.86 -16.02
C ASP A 100 9.54 4.74 -14.53
N ASP A 101 9.12 5.69 -13.67
CA ASP A 101 9.46 5.69 -12.24
C ASP A 101 8.62 4.65 -11.47
N ILE A 102 9.23 4.00 -10.48
CA ILE A 102 8.56 3.00 -9.66
C ILE A 102 7.68 3.71 -8.63
N LEU A 103 6.37 3.68 -8.86
CA LEU A 103 5.41 4.32 -7.97
C LEU A 103 5.51 3.79 -6.54
N LEU A 104 5.44 4.69 -5.55
CA LEU A 104 5.49 4.32 -4.13
C LEU A 104 4.45 3.26 -3.76
N ILE A 105 3.23 3.35 -4.29
CA ILE A 105 2.17 2.34 -4.05
C ILE A 105 2.55 0.98 -4.64
N ASN A 106 3.24 0.94 -5.77
CA ASN A 106 3.68 -0.32 -6.36
C ASN A 106 4.78 -0.96 -5.52
N LEU A 107 5.71 -0.18 -4.95
CA LEU A 107 6.67 -0.70 -3.95
C LEU A 107 5.96 -1.31 -2.74
N ILE A 108 4.93 -0.64 -2.21
CA ILE A 108 4.13 -1.16 -1.09
C ILE A 108 3.43 -2.48 -1.44
N ILE A 109 2.86 -2.59 -2.64
CA ILE A 109 2.25 -3.82 -3.14
C ILE A 109 3.30 -4.92 -3.31
N GLU A 110 4.47 -4.61 -3.87
CA GLU A 110 5.56 -5.57 -4.04
C GLU A 110 6.08 -6.09 -2.70
N HIS A 111 6.24 -5.23 -1.69
CA HIS A 111 6.61 -5.65 -0.34
C HIS A 111 5.55 -6.54 0.31
N MET A 112 4.26 -6.28 0.04
CA MET A 112 3.18 -7.16 0.50
C MET A 112 3.26 -8.54 -0.17
N ILE A 113 3.53 -8.59 -1.47
CA ILE A 113 3.61 -9.85 -2.25
C ILE A 113 4.85 -10.66 -1.89
N CYS A 114 5.96 -9.98 -1.60
CA CYS A 114 7.25 -10.59 -1.31
C CYS A 114 7.50 -10.84 0.19
N ASP A 115 6.48 -10.69 1.05
CA ASP A 115 6.64 -10.93 2.48
C ASP A 115 7.06 -12.39 2.75
N THR A 116 8.22 -12.53 3.39
CA THR A 116 8.81 -13.82 3.74
C THR A 116 8.40 -14.32 5.11
N ASP A 117 7.66 -13.52 5.89
CA ASP A 117 7.15 -13.94 7.19
C ASP A 117 6.18 -15.14 7.03
N PRO A 118 6.36 -16.24 7.79
CA PRO A 118 5.48 -17.41 7.68
C PRO A 118 4.00 -17.14 7.99
N GLU A 119 3.72 -16.11 8.78
CA GLU A 119 2.37 -15.67 9.13
C GLU A 119 1.88 -14.51 8.22
N LEU A 120 2.72 -14.04 7.30
CA LEU A 120 2.47 -12.88 6.43
C LEU A 120 2.12 -11.62 7.22
N GLY A 121 2.69 -11.43 8.41
CA GLY A 121 2.36 -10.31 9.30
C GLY A 121 2.61 -8.95 8.65
N GLY A 122 3.67 -8.81 7.85
CA GLY A 122 3.98 -7.60 7.10
C GLY A 122 2.99 -7.38 5.95
N ALA A 123 2.64 -8.43 5.22
CA ALA A 123 1.64 -8.36 4.15
C ALA A 123 0.26 -7.97 4.69
N VAL A 124 -0.15 -8.50 5.84
CA VAL A 124 -1.41 -8.13 6.52
C VAL A 124 -1.41 -6.64 6.88
N GLN A 125 -0.30 -6.12 7.42
CA GLN A 125 -0.17 -4.69 7.73
C GLN A 125 -0.28 -3.84 6.46
N LEU A 126 0.50 -4.15 5.42
CA LEU A 126 0.55 -3.40 4.16
C LEU A 126 -0.81 -3.46 3.44
N MET A 127 -1.49 -4.60 3.47
CA MET A 127 -2.85 -4.78 2.97
C MET A 127 -3.84 -3.85 3.68
N GLY A 128 -3.74 -3.72 5.01
CA GLY A 128 -4.52 -2.76 5.78
C GLY A 128 -4.30 -1.31 5.32
N LEU A 129 -3.05 -0.92 5.07
CA LEU A 129 -2.71 0.41 4.57
C LEU A 129 -3.25 0.67 3.16
N LEU A 130 -3.11 -0.32 2.26
CA LEU A 130 -3.66 -0.26 0.90
C LEU A 130 -5.19 -0.11 0.94
N ARG A 131 -5.87 -0.89 1.80
CA ARG A 131 -7.32 -0.78 2.01
C ARG A 131 -7.70 0.64 2.44
N THR A 132 -7.01 1.22 3.43
CA THR A 132 -7.26 2.62 3.84
C THR A 132 -7.08 3.59 2.68
N LEU A 133 -6.03 3.45 1.87
CA LEU A 133 -5.79 4.39 0.77
C LEU A 133 -6.87 4.32 -0.33
N VAL A 134 -7.36 3.12 -0.63
CA VAL A 134 -8.39 2.93 -1.67
C VAL A 134 -9.82 3.10 -1.15
N ASP A 135 -10.03 3.24 0.15
CA ASP A 135 -11.35 3.39 0.74
C ASP A 135 -12.03 4.72 0.34
N PRO A 136 -13.13 4.68 -0.43
CA PRO A 136 -13.82 5.89 -0.84
C PRO A 136 -14.55 6.61 0.30
N GLU A 137 -14.75 5.97 1.47
CA GLU A 137 -15.38 6.62 2.62
C GLU A 137 -14.48 7.68 3.26
N ASN A 138 -13.15 7.51 3.16
CA ASN A 138 -12.19 8.52 3.60
C ASN A 138 -11.70 9.44 2.46
N MET A 139 -12.25 9.30 1.25
CA MET A 139 -12.08 10.25 0.13
C MET A 139 -13.13 11.35 0.25
N LEU A 140 -13.00 12.17 1.30
CA LEU A 140 -13.87 13.31 1.50
C LEU A 140 -13.73 14.26 0.31
N ALA A 141 -14.83 14.90 -0.07
CA ALA A 141 -14.79 16.02 -1.00
C ALA A 141 -14.01 17.16 -0.32
N THR A 142 -12.69 17.18 -0.49
CA THR A 142 -11.90 18.40 -0.38
C THR A 142 -12.42 19.41 -1.41
N ALA A 143 -11.88 20.62 -1.45
CA ALA A 143 -12.33 21.65 -2.39
C ALA A 143 -12.42 21.16 -3.86
N ASN A 144 -11.69 20.10 -4.20
CA ASN A 144 -11.80 19.32 -5.43
C ASN A 144 -12.73 18.11 -5.22
N LYS A 145 -13.97 18.21 -5.70
CA LYS A 145 -15.00 17.14 -5.69
C LYS A 145 -14.64 15.86 -6.48
N THR A 146 -13.39 15.72 -6.92
CA THR A 146 -12.93 14.72 -7.89
C THR A 146 -11.89 13.75 -7.33
N GLU A 147 -11.36 13.96 -6.11
CA GLU A 147 -10.32 13.10 -5.49
C GLU A 147 -10.64 11.60 -5.63
N LYS A 148 -11.87 11.21 -5.27
CA LYS A 148 -12.34 9.82 -5.38
C LYS A 148 -12.19 9.27 -6.80
N THR A 149 -12.70 9.98 -7.79
CA THR A 149 -12.69 9.52 -9.18
C THR A 149 -11.28 9.50 -9.75
N GLU A 150 -10.49 10.52 -9.44
CA GLU A 150 -9.12 10.66 -9.94
C GLU A 150 -8.20 9.60 -9.33
N PHE A 151 -8.22 9.44 -8.00
CA PHE A 151 -7.37 8.46 -7.33
C PHE A 151 -7.76 7.02 -7.66
N LEU A 152 -9.07 6.69 -7.68
CA LEU A 152 -9.47 5.35 -8.11
C LEU A 152 -9.14 5.12 -9.59
N GLY A 153 -9.34 6.11 -10.46
CA GLY A 153 -8.91 6.04 -11.85
C GLY A 153 -7.41 5.74 -11.97
N PHE A 154 -6.59 6.45 -11.19
CA PHE A 154 -5.16 6.25 -11.07
C PHE A 154 -4.81 4.82 -10.59
N PHE A 155 -5.34 4.40 -9.45
CA PHE A 155 -5.03 3.11 -8.84
C PHE A 155 -5.34 1.93 -9.77
N TYR A 156 -6.49 1.97 -10.46
CA TYR A 156 -6.86 0.91 -11.41
C TYR A 156 -6.00 0.90 -12.67
N LYS A 157 -5.52 2.06 -13.11
CA LYS A 157 -4.63 2.18 -14.26
C LYS A 157 -3.21 1.70 -13.93
N HIS A 158 -2.68 2.11 -12.77
CA HIS A 158 -1.25 2.02 -12.47
C HIS A 158 -0.87 0.97 -11.42
N CYS A 159 -1.77 0.57 -10.52
CA CYS A 159 -1.43 -0.27 -9.36
C CYS A 159 -2.14 -1.63 -9.36
N MET A 160 -3.40 -1.67 -9.82
CA MET A 160 -4.25 -2.87 -9.70
C MET A 160 -3.69 -4.11 -10.42
N HIS A 161 -2.94 -3.90 -11.50
CA HIS A 161 -2.29 -5.00 -12.22
C HIS A 161 -1.11 -5.60 -11.45
N VAL A 162 -0.39 -4.80 -10.64
CA VAL A 162 0.66 -5.30 -9.75
C VAL A 162 0.02 -6.11 -8.62
N LEU A 163 -1.03 -5.56 -8.00
CA LEU A 163 -1.78 -6.22 -6.91
C LEU A 163 -2.32 -7.59 -7.32
N THR A 164 -2.88 -7.71 -8.52
CA THR A 164 -3.51 -8.94 -8.99
C THR A 164 -2.55 -9.89 -9.72
N ALA A 165 -1.30 -9.50 -9.96
CA ALA A 165 -0.33 -10.33 -10.66
C ALA A 165 -0.16 -11.73 -10.03
N PRO A 166 -0.08 -11.91 -8.70
CA PRO A 166 0.02 -13.24 -8.10
C PRO A 166 -1.21 -14.12 -8.37
N LEU A 167 -2.41 -13.53 -8.34
CA LEU A 167 -3.65 -14.24 -8.68
C LEU A 167 -3.62 -14.70 -10.13
N LEU A 168 -3.31 -13.79 -11.06
CA LEU A 168 -3.28 -14.10 -12.50
C LEU A 168 -2.24 -15.18 -12.83
N ALA A 169 -1.04 -15.06 -12.24
CA ALA A 169 0.05 -16.00 -12.45
C ALA A 169 -0.26 -17.39 -11.87
N ASN A 170 -0.94 -17.46 -10.72
CA ASN A 170 -1.23 -18.75 -10.09
C ASN A 170 -2.39 -19.52 -10.73
N THR A 171 -3.17 -18.87 -11.61
CA THR A 171 -4.45 -19.39 -12.13
C THR A 171 -4.49 -19.44 -13.67
N THR A 172 -3.33 -19.64 -14.31
CA THR A 172 -3.22 -19.80 -15.76
C THR A 172 -3.90 -21.07 -16.28
N GLU A 173 -3.90 -22.12 -15.46
CA GLU A 173 -4.47 -23.43 -15.74
C GLU A 173 -5.82 -23.64 -15.03
N GLU A 174 -6.41 -24.83 -15.13
CA GLU A 174 -7.69 -25.19 -14.47
C GLU A 174 -7.60 -25.37 -12.95
N LYS A 175 -6.37 -25.37 -12.40
CA LYS A 175 -6.09 -25.48 -10.96
C LYS A 175 -4.95 -24.55 -10.55
N PRO A 176 -4.82 -24.20 -9.25
CA PRO A 176 -3.72 -23.39 -8.77
C PRO A 176 -2.36 -24.02 -9.10
N SER A 177 -1.44 -23.24 -9.66
CA SER A 177 -0.10 -23.71 -10.03
C SER A 177 0.76 -24.00 -8.81
N LYS A 178 0.66 -23.14 -7.80
CA LYS A 178 1.30 -23.23 -6.49
C LYS A 178 0.21 -23.15 -5.42
N ASP A 179 0.11 -24.19 -4.60
CA ASP A 179 -0.96 -24.37 -3.62
C ASP A 179 -0.38 -24.74 -2.24
N ASP A 180 0.74 -24.12 -1.86
CA ASP A 180 1.22 -24.14 -0.47
C ASP A 180 0.50 -23.10 0.39
N PHE A 181 0.66 -23.24 1.70
CA PHE A 181 -0.08 -22.45 2.69
C PHE A 181 0.17 -20.94 2.54
N GLN A 182 1.43 -20.54 2.40
CA GLN A 182 1.82 -19.12 2.27
C GLN A 182 1.25 -18.50 0.99
N THR A 183 1.33 -19.20 -0.15
CA THR A 183 0.72 -18.72 -1.42
C THR A 183 -0.79 -18.60 -1.29
N ALA A 184 -1.44 -19.56 -0.64
CA ALA A 184 -2.88 -19.51 -0.42
C ALA A 184 -3.30 -18.35 0.50
N GLN A 185 -2.54 -18.06 1.56
CA GLN A 185 -2.79 -16.91 2.43
C GLN A 185 -2.61 -15.57 1.69
N LEU A 186 -1.54 -15.42 0.90
CA LEU A 186 -1.34 -14.21 0.09
C LEU A 186 -2.51 -14.00 -0.88
N LEU A 187 -2.96 -15.07 -1.56
CA LEU A 187 -4.11 -15.00 -2.45
C LEU A 187 -5.39 -14.64 -1.68
N ALA A 188 -5.57 -15.14 -0.45
CA ALA A 188 -6.70 -14.75 0.39
C ALA A 188 -6.69 -13.24 0.72
N LEU A 189 -5.52 -12.66 1.02
CA LEU A 189 -5.38 -11.21 1.24
C LEU A 189 -5.74 -10.40 -0.02
N ILE A 190 -5.27 -10.84 -1.19
CA ILE A 190 -5.60 -10.20 -2.48
C ILE A 190 -7.12 -10.29 -2.74
N LEU A 191 -7.72 -11.45 -2.49
CA LEU A 191 -9.17 -11.63 -2.64
C LEU A 191 -9.98 -10.80 -1.63
N GLU A 192 -9.49 -10.61 -0.42
CA GLU A 192 -10.10 -9.72 0.56
C GLU A 192 -10.13 -8.27 0.03
N LEU A 193 -9.02 -7.77 -0.52
CA LEU A 193 -8.98 -6.42 -1.11
C LEU A 193 -9.89 -6.31 -2.32
N LEU A 194 -9.91 -7.34 -3.17
CA LEU A 194 -10.79 -7.40 -4.34
C LEU A 194 -12.25 -7.39 -3.94
N THR A 195 -12.61 -8.10 -2.87
CA THR A 195 -13.97 -8.12 -2.31
C THR A 195 -14.37 -6.74 -1.81
N PHE A 196 -13.50 -6.09 -1.04
CA PHE A 196 -13.68 -4.69 -0.65
C PHE A 196 -13.87 -3.78 -1.88
N CYS A 197 -13.04 -3.93 -2.92
CA CYS A 197 -13.17 -3.17 -4.15
C CYS A 197 -14.53 -3.41 -4.85
N VAL A 198 -15.03 -4.64 -4.86
CA VAL A 198 -16.35 -5.01 -5.43
C VAL A 198 -17.47 -4.27 -4.70
N GLU A 199 -17.39 -4.20 -3.38
CA GLU A 199 -18.39 -3.55 -2.52
C GLU A 199 -18.38 -2.02 -2.67
N HIS A 200 -17.20 -1.41 -2.82
CA HIS A 200 -17.05 0.04 -2.66
C HIS A 200 -16.71 0.83 -3.95
N HIS A 201 -16.13 0.20 -4.98
CA HIS A 201 -15.55 0.93 -6.13
C HIS A 201 -16.47 1.02 -7.35
N THR A 202 -17.71 0.53 -7.25
CA THR A 202 -18.79 0.70 -8.25
C THR A 202 -18.40 0.31 -9.69
N TYR A 203 -18.13 1.27 -10.58
CA TYR A 203 -17.83 1.01 -11.99
C TYR A 203 -16.35 0.67 -12.24
N HIS A 204 -15.41 1.17 -11.42
CA HIS A 204 -13.98 0.92 -11.62
C HIS A 204 -13.66 -0.59 -11.52
N ILE A 205 -14.17 -1.25 -10.48
CA ILE A 205 -13.97 -2.69 -10.26
C ILE A 205 -14.65 -3.53 -11.33
N LYS A 206 -15.86 -3.16 -11.78
CA LYS A 206 -16.61 -3.90 -12.81
C LYS A 206 -15.83 -3.96 -14.11
N ASN A 207 -15.32 -2.82 -14.56
CA ASN A 207 -14.50 -2.75 -15.78
C ASN A 207 -13.24 -3.61 -15.65
N TYR A 208 -12.59 -3.57 -14.49
CA TYR A 208 -11.38 -4.36 -14.26
C TYR A 208 -11.65 -5.87 -14.26
N ILE A 209 -12.68 -6.32 -13.53
CA ILE A 209 -13.08 -7.73 -13.44
C ILE A 209 -13.36 -8.30 -14.83
N ILE A 210 -14.13 -7.58 -15.65
CA ILE A 210 -14.49 -8.01 -17.01
C ILE A 210 -13.25 -8.06 -17.90
N ASN A 211 -12.43 -7.01 -17.91
CA ASN A 211 -11.29 -6.91 -18.83
C ASN A 211 -10.13 -7.85 -18.49
N LYS A 212 -10.04 -8.33 -17.25
CA LYS A 212 -8.96 -9.21 -16.77
C LYS A 212 -9.43 -10.62 -16.43
N ASP A 213 -10.68 -10.96 -16.74
CA ASP A 213 -11.30 -12.25 -16.44
C ASP A 213 -11.16 -12.68 -14.96
N ILE A 214 -11.21 -11.73 -14.03
CA ILE A 214 -10.90 -11.97 -12.60
C ILE A 214 -11.80 -13.07 -12.03
N LEU A 215 -13.10 -13.07 -12.36
CA LEU A 215 -14.02 -14.12 -11.89
C LEU A 215 -13.58 -15.52 -12.28
N ARG A 216 -13.09 -15.71 -13.52
CA ARG A 216 -12.57 -17.01 -13.97
C ARG A 216 -11.35 -17.41 -13.13
N ARG A 217 -10.46 -16.46 -12.83
CA ARG A 217 -9.28 -16.70 -12.01
C ARG A 217 -9.63 -17.08 -10.58
N VAL A 218 -10.62 -16.41 -9.97
CA VAL A 218 -11.14 -16.77 -8.65
C VAL A 218 -11.74 -18.19 -8.65
N LEU A 219 -12.49 -18.57 -9.69
CA LEU A 219 -13.07 -19.91 -9.80
C LEU A 219 -12.02 -21.03 -9.84
N VAL A 220 -10.84 -20.79 -10.42
CA VAL A 220 -9.72 -21.76 -10.40
C VAL A 220 -9.28 -22.05 -8.96
N LEU A 221 -9.35 -21.08 -8.06
CA LEU A 221 -8.97 -21.24 -6.66
C LEU A 221 -9.90 -22.16 -5.86
N MET A 222 -11.11 -22.45 -6.37
CA MET A 222 -12.03 -23.44 -5.78
C MET A 222 -11.45 -24.86 -5.81
N ALA A 223 -10.43 -25.12 -6.63
CA ALA A 223 -9.69 -26.38 -6.65
C ALA A 223 -8.52 -26.43 -5.65
N SER A 224 -8.30 -25.38 -4.85
CA SER A 224 -7.28 -25.36 -3.81
C SER A 224 -7.56 -26.41 -2.73
N LYS A 225 -6.49 -26.98 -2.17
CA LYS A 225 -6.57 -27.86 -0.99
C LYS A 225 -6.85 -27.10 0.31
N HIS A 226 -6.71 -25.78 0.30
CA HIS A 226 -6.91 -24.92 1.48
C HIS A 226 -8.35 -24.42 1.52
N ALA A 227 -9.12 -24.89 2.51
CA ALA A 227 -10.56 -24.63 2.60
C ALA A 227 -10.93 -23.14 2.67
N PHE A 228 -10.08 -22.31 3.28
CA PHE A 228 -10.30 -20.87 3.39
C PHE A 228 -10.20 -20.15 2.03
N LEU A 229 -9.46 -20.71 1.07
CA LEU A 229 -9.32 -20.15 -0.28
C LEU A 229 -10.35 -20.74 -1.24
N ALA A 230 -10.65 -22.03 -1.09
CA ALA A 230 -11.62 -22.73 -1.91
C ALA A 230 -13.09 -22.37 -1.60
N LEU A 231 -13.33 -21.38 -0.71
CA LEU A 231 -14.64 -20.94 -0.20
C LEU A 231 -15.53 -22.15 0.12
N CYS A 232 -15.38 -22.72 1.32
CA CYS A 232 -16.20 -23.78 1.92
C CYS A 232 -17.12 -24.51 0.92
N LYS A 233 -16.72 -25.72 0.49
CA LYS A 233 -17.68 -26.73 0.05
C LYS A 233 -18.85 -26.66 1.04
N TYR A 234 -20.01 -26.22 0.56
CA TYR A 234 -21.23 -26.21 1.35
C TYR A 234 -21.36 -27.60 1.99
N ASP A 235 -21.26 -27.66 3.32
CA ASP A 235 -21.77 -28.79 4.10
C ASP A 235 -23.30 -28.80 4.02
#